data_AF-A0AAE9I1C1-F1
#
_entry.id   AF-A0AAE9I1C1-F1
#
_cell.length_a   1.000
_cell.length_b   1.000
_cell.length_c   1.000
_cell.angle_alpha   90.00
_cell.angle_beta   90.00
_cell.angle_gamma   90.00
#
_symmetry.space_group_name_H-M   'P 1'
#
loop_
_entity.id
_entity.type
_entity.pdbx_description
1 polymer ?
#
loop_
_entity_poly.entity_id
_entity_poly.type
_entity_poly.pdbx_seq_one_letter_code
_entity_poly.pdbx_strand_id
1 'polypeptide(L)'
;MTQQNTLSSKALRVILQEHYLWLISGGKDGKRADLSGHVLSGMNLVAANLEKAVLEGTVLEAADMRRANLREANLQGAGLQRANLRGADLRDANLRGAYLRDTNLQGAYLRDTNLQGAYLREANFQGAYLRDTNLKSAYLREANLQGAHLWRTDLRGADIQTVRFQSALMDNVIGVPFRDTPENIKRIIDGFDQQIKDLQDRVRDAESVFSVTGASEAERQEEIRELQDKISLLNEAKKQREEGLAQKQEEAAELQRQMQRLEQRTRRAQKALIDSLDNVETRMRAGSRFAFFSGLAGTLVLAADVAIILSPLWSAWSQGMTADAVVYLLFNKLGPWSVVFYVIPAVVLVLVSAVLFYQQRKLLAEVRYYAVVKHQIEVFAGLLDAAQHTASGWDDPHRASEYVHETFTRIRDNLLQELGDAFPVPDVSVFDDKTDGSPEDMENKESADWV
;
A
#
# COMPACT_ATOMS: atom_id res chain seq x y z
N MET A 1 56.71 7.15 -16.72
CA MET A 1 57.01 6.94 -15.29
C MET A 1 56.51 8.15 -14.53
N THR A 2 55.24 8.17 -14.13
CA THR A 2 54.71 9.16 -13.19
C THR A 2 55.05 8.67 -11.79
N GLN A 3 55.88 9.43 -11.06
CA GLN A 3 56.09 9.18 -9.63
C GLN A 3 54.72 9.17 -8.94
N GLN A 4 54.32 8.03 -8.39
CA GLN A 4 53.15 7.96 -7.52
C GLN A 4 53.50 8.74 -6.25
N ASN A 5 52.91 9.93 -6.08
CA ASN A 5 53.01 10.72 -4.85
C ASN A 5 52.14 10.07 -3.76
N THR A 6 52.59 8.92 -3.26
CA THR A 6 51.95 8.22 -2.15
C THR A 6 52.15 9.02 -0.87
N LEU A 7 51.05 9.49 -0.28
CA LEU A 7 51.11 10.32 0.92
C LEU A 7 51.15 9.43 2.17
N SER A 8 52.15 9.61 3.05
CA SER A 8 52.21 8.83 4.30
C SER A 8 51.07 9.20 5.25
N SER A 9 50.61 8.26 6.08
CA SER A 9 49.56 8.52 7.08
C SER A 9 49.93 9.63 8.06
N LYS A 10 51.23 9.82 8.35
CA LYS A 10 51.71 10.91 9.21
C LYS A 10 51.57 12.26 8.50
N ALA A 11 51.95 12.34 7.22
CA ALA A 11 51.79 13.56 6.43
C ALA A 11 50.31 13.92 6.27
N LEU A 12 49.45 12.93 6.02
CA LEU A 12 48.01 13.12 5.92
C LEU A 12 47.44 13.76 7.20
N ARG A 13 47.82 13.25 8.37
CA ARG A 13 47.35 13.81 9.65
C ARG A 13 47.73 15.28 9.82
N VAL A 14 48.94 15.66 9.42
CA VAL A 14 49.38 17.07 9.48
C VAL A 14 48.52 17.93 8.55
N ILE A 15 48.28 17.49 7.32
CA ILE A 15 47.40 18.20 6.37
C ILE A 15 45.99 18.35 6.93
N LEU A 16 45.42 17.28 7.51
CA LEU A 16 44.09 17.32 8.10
C LEU A 16 44.00 18.22 9.33
N GLN A 17 45.09 18.31 10.12
CA GLN A 17 45.15 19.21 11.27
C GLN A 17 45.19 20.68 10.84
N GLU A 18 46.01 21.01 9.84
CA GLU A 18 46.05 22.35 9.24
C GLU A 18 44.72 22.71 8.59
N HIS A 19 44.06 21.74 7.95
CA HIS A 19 42.75 21.92 7.34
C HIS A 19 41.65 22.15 8.36
N TYR A 20 41.71 21.45 9.49
CA TYR A 20 40.79 21.68 10.60
C TYR A 20 40.92 23.11 11.14
N LEU A 21 42.14 23.61 11.35
CA LEU A 21 42.39 25.01 11.74
C LEU A 21 41.84 26.00 10.70
N TRP A 22 42.00 25.68 9.43
CA TRP A 22 41.48 26.47 8.32
C TRP A 22 39.95 26.54 8.31
N LEU A 23 39.26 25.43 8.58
CA LEU A 23 37.80 25.42 8.65
C LEU A 23 37.27 26.24 9.82
N ILE A 24 37.80 26.03 11.03
CA ILE A 24 37.28 26.70 12.23
C ILE A 24 37.59 28.20 12.27
N SER A 25 38.68 28.63 11.61
CA SER A 25 39.07 30.04 11.54
C SER A 25 38.38 30.80 10.41
N GLY A 26 37.58 30.13 9.57
CA GLY A 26 37.02 30.71 8.36
C GLY A 26 38.08 31.06 7.32
N GLY A 27 39.18 30.31 7.31
CA GLY A 27 40.29 30.44 6.37
C GLY A 27 41.42 31.37 6.77
N LYS A 28 41.45 31.83 8.03
CA LYS A 28 42.48 32.76 8.55
C LYS A 28 43.74 32.05 9.04
N ASP A 29 43.60 30.88 9.63
CA ASP A 29 44.68 30.09 10.24
C ASP A 29 44.77 28.70 9.60
N GLY A 30 45.95 28.11 9.57
CA GLY A 30 46.15 26.80 8.93
C GLY A 30 46.07 26.84 7.40
N LYS A 31 45.87 25.68 6.77
CA LYS A 31 45.85 25.54 5.31
C LYS A 31 44.73 24.60 4.87
N ARG A 32 43.97 25.03 3.85
CA ARG A 32 43.02 24.16 3.14
C ARG A 32 43.73 22.89 2.69
N ALA A 33 43.12 21.71 2.91
CA ALA A 33 43.68 20.45 2.46
C ALA A 33 43.74 20.43 0.92
N ASP A 34 44.95 20.39 0.38
CA ASP A 34 45.23 20.10 -1.02
C ASP A 34 45.87 18.72 -1.11
N LEU A 35 45.10 17.80 -1.65
CA LEU A 35 45.45 16.40 -1.84
C LEU A 35 45.42 16.04 -3.34
N SER A 36 45.37 17.03 -4.22
CA SER A 36 45.27 16.85 -5.66
C SER A 36 46.34 15.89 -6.20
N GLY A 37 45.93 14.94 -7.04
CA GLY A 37 46.82 13.95 -7.66
C GLY A 37 47.52 12.96 -6.72
N HIS A 38 47.27 13.01 -5.41
CA HIS A 38 47.94 12.10 -4.47
C HIS A 38 47.33 10.70 -4.48
N VAL A 39 48.15 9.71 -4.08
CA VAL A 39 47.68 8.33 -3.89
C VAL A 39 47.40 8.09 -2.41
N LEU A 40 46.12 7.90 -2.10
CA LEU A 40 45.54 7.64 -0.78
C LEU A 40 44.76 6.30 -0.76
N SER A 41 45.08 5.39 -1.67
CA SER A 41 44.40 4.09 -1.78
C SER A 41 44.44 3.31 -0.47
N GLY A 42 43.30 2.73 -0.07
CA GLY A 42 43.15 1.93 1.14
C GLY A 42 43.28 2.72 2.46
N MET A 43 43.39 4.06 2.42
CA MET A 43 43.51 4.84 3.65
C MET A 43 42.21 4.88 4.45
N ASN A 44 42.36 4.96 5.77
CA ASN A 44 41.26 5.19 6.69
C ASN A 44 41.04 6.71 6.87
N LEU A 45 39.92 7.18 6.35
CA LEU A 45 39.42 8.55 6.38
C LEU A 45 38.00 8.58 6.99
N VAL A 46 37.65 7.59 7.82
CA VAL A 46 36.35 7.51 8.48
C VAL A 46 36.11 8.77 9.29
N ALA A 47 34.96 9.42 9.05
CA ALA A 47 34.57 10.68 9.67
C ALA A 47 35.58 11.84 9.50
N ALA A 48 36.51 11.76 8.54
CA ALA A 48 37.41 12.86 8.24
C ALA A 48 36.60 14.09 7.80
N ASN A 49 36.99 15.27 8.30
CA ASN A 49 36.44 16.53 7.83
C ASN A 49 37.30 17.03 6.67
N LEU A 50 36.77 16.87 5.46
CA LEU A 50 37.35 17.26 4.18
C LEU A 50 36.43 18.29 3.49
N GLU A 51 35.63 19.04 4.27
CA GLU A 51 34.79 20.11 3.76
C GLU A 51 35.63 21.11 2.98
N LYS A 52 35.21 21.42 1.76
CA LYS A 52 35.93 22.27 0.82
C LYS A 52 37.32 21.73 0.48
N ALA A 53 37.74 20.51 0.79
CA ALA A 53 39.08 20.04 0.40
C ALA A 53 39.26 19.99 -1.13
N VAL A 54 40.51 20.10 -1.59
CA VAL A 54 40.88 19.89 -3.01
C VAL A 54 41.42 18.47 -3.15
N LEU A 55 40.64 17.64 -3.84
CA LEU A 55 40.88 16.20 -4.07
C LEU A 55 40.89 15.88 -5.57
N GLU A 56 41.10 16.87 -6.44
CA GLU A 56 41.10 16.69 -7.89
C GLU A 56 42.14 15.66 -8.34
N GLY A 57 41.69 14.65 -9.10
CA GLY A 57 42.54 13.56 -9.58
C GLY A 57 43.18 12.68 -8.50
N THR A 58 42.75 12.79 -7.23
CA THR A 58 43.28 11.95 -6.15
C THR A 58 42.89 10.50 -6.34
N VAL A 59 43.79 9.56 -6.06
CA VAL A 59 43.51 8.13 -6.08
C VAL A 59 43.12 7.69 -4.67
N LEU A 60 41.83 7.43 -4.48
CA LEU A 60 41.16 6.99 -3.25
C LEU A 60 40.63 5.55 -3.36
N GLU A 61 41.21 4.74 -4.24
CA GLU A 61 40.78 3.36 -4.48
C GLU A 61 40.76 2.58 -3.15
N ALA A 62 39.63 1.92 -2.85
CA ALA A 62 39.40 1.16 -1.62
C ALA A 62 39.59 1.96 -0.30
N ALA A 63 39.62 3.30 -0.34
CA ALA A 63 39.68 4.10 0.87
C ALA A 63 38.38 3.97 1.70
N ASP A 64 38.51 3.94 3.03
CA ASP A 64 37.38 3.93 3.94
C ASP A 64 37.04 5.37 4.36
N MET A 65 35.98 5.92 3.79
CA MET A 65 35.52 7.29 3.99
C MET A 65 34.10 7.33 4.60
N ARG A 66 33.71 6.29 5.34
CA ARG A 66 32.40 6.23 5.99
C ARG A 66 32.18 7.47 6.83
N ARG A 67 31.02 8.12 6.65
CA ARG A 67 30.64 9.35 7.38
C ARG A 67 31.61 10.53 7.24
N ALA A 68 32.51 10.52 6.25
CA ALA A 68 33.36 11.68 5.99
C ALA A 68 32.51 12.90 5.59
N ASN A 69 32.93 14.10 6.02
CA ASN A 69 32.35 15.35 5.55
C ASN A 69 33.14 15.81 4.33
N LEU A 70 32.51 15.76 3.15
CA LEU A 70 33.06 16.15 1.85
C LEU A 70 32.22 17.28 1.23
N ARG A 71 31.50 18.05 2.05
CA ARG A 71 30.69 19.19 1.60
C ARG A 71 31.55 20.15 0.80
N GLU A 72 31.08 20.60 -0.36
CA GLU A 72 31.79 21.56 -1.23
C GLU A 72 33.22 21.10 -1.66
N ALA A 73 33.58 19.83 -1.49
CA ALA A 73 34.89 19.33 -1.88
C ALA A 73 35.01 19.21 -3.41
N ASN A 74 36.21 19.48 -3.94
CA ASN A 74 36.51 19.26 -5.36
C ASN A 74 37.13 17.87 -5.56
N LEU A 75 36.34 16.92 -6.05
CA LEU A 75 36.70 15.53 -6.35
C LEU A 75 36.69 15.26 -7.87
N GLN A 76 36.84 16.30 -8.69
CA GLN A 76 36.83 16.16 -10.15
C GLN A 76 37.88 15.14 -10.60
N GLY A 77 37.47 14.16 -11.40
CA GLY A 77 38.35 13.11 -11.91
C GLY A 77 38.99 12.20 -10.84
N ALA A 78 38.56 12.25 -9.58
CA ALA A 78 39.12 11.40 -8.52
C ALA A 78 38.84 9.91 -8.77
N GLY A 79 39.78 9.05 -8.39
CA GLY A 79 39.66 7.59 -8.45
C GLY A 79 39.11 7.03 -7.15
N LEU A 80 37.82 6.75 -7.09
CA LEU A 80 37.09 6.27 -5.91
C LEU A 80 36.67 4.80 -6.01
N GLN A 81 37.27 4.04 -6.92
CA GLN A 81 36.88 2.66 -7.17
C GLN A 81 36.91 1.85 -5.87
N ARG A 82 35.83 1.12 -5.59
CA ARG A 82 35.69 0.28 -4.38
C ARG A 82 35.79 1.04 -3.04
N ALA A 83 35.78 2.38 -3.05
CA ALA A 83 35.81 3.17 -1.83
C ALA A 83 34.51 3.00 -1.03
N ASN A 84 34.60 3.18 0.29
CA ASN A 84 33.44 3.11 1.18
C ASN A 84 33.03 4.52 1.63
N LEU A 85 31.99 5.06 1.01
CA LEU A 85 31.38 6.36 1.28
C LEU A 85 30.03 6.25 2.02
N ARG A 86 29.77 5.11 2.69
CA ARG A 86 28.49 4.90 3.38
C ARG A 86 28.23 6.03 4.41
N GLY A 87 27.09 6.70 4.25
CA GLY A 87 26.66 7.83 5.09
C GLY A 87 27.56 9.07 5.02
N ALA A 88 28.45 9.19 4.02
CA ALA A 88 29.24 10.38 3.81
C ALA A 88 28.37 11.57 3.37
N ASP A 89 28.84 12.78 3.67
CA ASP A 89 28.18 14.02 3.29
C ASP A 89 28.90 14.66 2.10
N LEU A 90 28.30 14.57 0.92
CA LEU A 90 28.84 15.05 -0.36
C LEU A 90 28.04 16.25 -0.89
N ARG A 91 27.25 16.91 -0.04
CA ARG A 91 26.41 18.04 -0.46
C ARG A 91 27.26 19.12 -1.11
N ASP A 92 26.83 19.62 -2.25
CA ASP A 92 27.53 20.65 -3.05
C ASP A 92 28.93 20.23 -3.57
N ALA A 93 29.33 18.94 -3.46
CA ALA A 93 30.62 18.47 -3.94
C ALA A 93 30.68 18.35 -5.47
N ASN A 94 31.88 18.49 -6.04
CA ASN A 94 32.13 18.31 -7.47
C ASN A 94 32.82 16.97 -7.73
N LEU A 95 32.09 15.98 -8.24
CA LEU A 95 32.58 14.66 -8.68
C LEU A 95 32.51 14.49 -10.21
N ARG A 96 32.56 15.59 -10.96
CA ARG A 96 32.52 15.54 -12.43
C ARG A 96 33.63 14.62 -12.96
N GLY A 97 33.25 13.65 -13.79
CA GLY A 97 34.18 12.68 -14.39
C GLY A 97 34.91 11.77 -13.40
N ALA A 98 34.48 11.68 -12.14
CA ALA A 98 35.11 10.81 -11.16
C ALA A 98 34.88 9.31 -11.47
N TYR A 99 35.83 8.46 -11.05
CA TYR A 99 35.75 7.02 -11.23
C TYR A 99 35.22 6.34 -9.96
N LEU A 100 33.96 5.93 -9.98
CA LEU A 100 33.22 5.46 -8.81
C LEU A 100 32.75 4.00 -8.96
N ARG A 101 33.42 3.21 -9.80
CA ARG A 101 33.07 1.79 -9.97
C ARG A 101 33.10 1.04 -8.63
N ASP A 102 32.07 0.24 -8.35
CA ASP A 102 31.92 -0.56 -7.12
C ASP A 102 31.96 0.28 -5.82
N THR A 103 31.72 1.59 -5.89
CA THR A 103 31.75 2.46 -4.71
C THR A 103 30.51 2.25 -3.85
N ASN A 104 30.69 2.18 -2.53
CA ASN A 104 29.56 2.11 -1.61
C ASN A 104 29.12 3.50 -1.15
N LEU A 105 28.02 4.02 -1.70
CA LEU A 105 27.38 5.30 -1.38
C LEU A 105 26.07 5.12 -0.58
N GLN A 106 25.88 3.95 0.07
CA GLN A 106 24.66 3.66 0.82
C GLN A 106 24.36 4.76 1.85
N GLY A 107 23.15 5.33 1.80
CA GLY A 107 22.73 6.39 2.72
C GLY A 107 23.54 7.69 2.66
N ALA A 108 24.34 7.92 1.61
CA ALA A 108 25.11 9.15 1.47
C ALA A 108 24.21 10.36 1.14
N TYR A 109 24.66 11.56 1.53
CA TYR A 109 23.98 12.82 1.23
C TYR A 109 24.60 13.46 -0.02
N LEU A 110 23.87 13.47 -1.13
CA LEU A 110 24.35 13.90 -2.45
C LEU A 110 23.59 15.13 -2.98
N ARG A 111 22.97 15.90 -2.08
CA ARG A 111 22.18 17.05 -2.50
C ARG A 111 23.05 18.07 -3.23
N ASP A 112 22.59 18.56 -4.38
CA ASP A 112 23.30 19.57 -5.18
C ASP A 112 24.72 19.10 -5.64
N THR A 113 25.01 17.79 -5.60
CA THR A 113 26.29 17.23 -6.03
C THR A 113 26.39 17.17 -7.56
N ASN A 114 27.57 17.47 -8.10
CA ASN A 114 27.85 17.32 -9.52
C ASN A 114 28.53 15.99 -9.84
N LEU A 115 27.80 15.03 -10.41
CA LEU A 115 28.28 13.74 -10.90
C LEU A 115 28.26 13.65 -12.43
N GLN A 116 28.28 14.78 -13.13
CA GLN A 116 28.24 14.81 -14.60
C GLN A 116 29.39 13.98 -15.19
N GLY A 117 29.07 13.04 -16.08
CA GLY A 117 30.06 12.20 -16.75
C GLY A 117 30.80 11.21 -15.83
N ALA A 118 30.35 11.01 -14.59
CA ALA A 118 31.00 10.10 -13.65
C ALA A 118 30.81 8.63 -14.05
N TYR A 119 31.81 7.79 -13.73
CA TYR A 119 31.79 6.35 -13.99
C TYR A 119 31.26 5.60 -12.78
N LEU A 120 29.97 5.29 -12.76
CA LEU A 120 29.21 4.78 -11.62
C LEU A 120 28.80 3.31 -11.76
N ARG A 121 29.45 2.56 -12.64
CA ARG A 121 29.13 1.14 -12.86
C ARG A 121 29.18 0.37 -11.53
N GLU A 122 28.15 -0.43 -11.25
CA GLU A 122 28.05 -1.26 -10.04
C GLU A 122 28.09 -0.46 -8.70
N ALA A 123 27.97 0.88 -8.74
CA ALA A 123 27.96 1.70 -7.53
C ALA A 123 26.67 1.47 -6.70
N ASN A 124 26.80 1.50 -5.38
CA ASN A 124 25.67 1.27 -4.46
C ASN A 124 25.16 2.57 -3.85
N PHE A 125 24.03 3.08 -4.35
CA PHE A 125 23.29 4.26 -3.85
C PHE A 125 22.09 3.90 -2.99
N GLN A 126 21.99 2.68 -2.45
CA GLN A 126 20.81 2.26 -1.70
C GLN A 126 20.49 3.25 -0.56
N GLY A 127 19.27 3.78 -0.53
CA GLY A 127 18.83 4.76 0.47
C GLY A 127 19.55 6.11 0.44
N ALA A 128 20.30 6.43 -0.61
CA ALA A 128 21.02 7.71 -0.72
C ALA A 128 20.09 8.89 -1.07
N TYR A 129 20.51 10.10 -0.72
CA TYR A 129 19.74 11.33 -0.93
C TYR A 129 20.30 12.15 -2.10
N LEU A 130 19.76 11.94 -3.31
CA LEU A 130 20.21 12.54 -4.58
C LEU A 130 19.38 13.76 -5.00
N ARG A 131 18.83 14.52 -4.05
CA ARG A 131 18.00 15.67 -4.40
C ARG A 131 18.81 16.72 -5.18
N ASP A 132 18.29 17.19 -6.31
CA ASP A 132 18.94 18.22 -7.15
C ASP A 132 20.36 17.80 -7.64
N THR A 133 20.69 16.51 -7.62
CA THR A 133 21.99 15.99 -8.10
C THR A 133 22.07 16.02 -9.62
N ASN A 134 23.22 16.41 -10.17
CA ASN A 134 23.50 16.36 -11.59
C ASN A 134 24.18 15.06 -11.98
N LEU A 135 23.46 14.13 -12.60
CA LEU A 135 23.95 12.87 -13.16
C LEU A 135 24.00 12.88 -14.70
N LYS A 136 24.00 14.05 -15.33
CA LYS A 136 24.00 14.18 -16.79
C LYS A 136 25.19 13.41 -17.40
N SER A 137 24.91 12.57 -18.39
CA SER A 137 25.91 11.74 -19.07
C SER A 137 26.72 10.79 -18.16
N ALA A 138 26.23 10.49 -16.95
CA ALA A 138 26.90 9.55 -16.06
C ALA A 138 26.67 8.08 -16.51
N TYR A 139 27.62 7.20 -16.19
CA TYR A 139 27.57 5.78 -16.54
C TYR A 139 27.10 4.95 -15.35
N LEU A 140 25.80 4.69 -15.24
CA LEU A 140 25.15 4.06 -14.08
C LEU A 140 24.87 2.55 -14.27
N ARG A 141 25.40 1.91 -15.31
CA ARG A 141 25.12 0.48 -15.57
C ARG A 141 25.32 -0.40 -14.33
N GLU A 142 24.35 -1.26 -14.04
CA GLU A 142 24.34 -2.17 -12.87
C GLU A 142 24.36 -1.48 -11.49
N ALA A 143 24.18 -0.15 -11.43
CA ALA A 143 24.11 0.59 -10.17
C ALA A 143 22.85 0.23 -9.35
N ASN A 144 22.98 0.28 -8.02
CA ASN A 144 21.89 0.03 -7.09
C ASN A 144 21.32 1.35 -6.54
N LEU A 145 20.11 1.72 -6.97
CA LEU A 145 19.39 2.93 -6.51
C LEU A 145 18.15 2.58 -5.69
N GLN A 146 18.09 1.39 -5.11
CA GLN A 146 16.94 0.96 -4.31
C GLN A 146 16.70 1.86 -3.10
N GLY A 147 15.46 2.31 -2.91
CA GLY A 147 15.09 3.23 -1.82
C GLY A 147 15.75 4.61 -1.89
N ALA A 148 16.44 4.96 -2.98
CA ALA A 148 17.11 6.24 -3.11
C ALA A 148 16.11 7.38 -3.37
N HIS A 149 16.45 8.60 -2.97
CA HIS A 149 15.62 9.79 -3.14
C HIS A 149 16.16 10.63 -4.31
N LEU A 150 15.50 10.62 -5.46
CA LEU A 150 15.97 11.26 -6.70
C LEU A 150 15.26 12.57 -7.05
N TRP A 151 14.62 13.26 -6.10
CA TRP A 151 13.87 14.48 -6.39
C TRP A 151 14.67 15.51 -7.21
N ARG A 152 14.20 15.90 -8.40
CA ARG A 152 14.89 16.86 -9.31
C ARG A 152 16.31 16.45 -9.75
N THR A 153 16.63 15.16 -9.70
CA THR A 153 17.91 14.64 -10.25
C THR A 153 17.94 14.79 -11.77
N ASP A 154 19.05 15.25 -12.33
CA ASP A 154 19.24 15.32 -13.79
C ASP A 154 19.98 14.10 -14.33
N LEU A 155 19.26 13.23 -15.03
CA LEU A 155 19.75 12.01 -15.67
C LEU A 155 19.88 12.13 -17.19
N ARG A 156 19.83 13.34 -17.77
CA ARG A 156 19.89 13.51 -19.24
C ARG A 156 21.14 12.85 -19.81
N GLY A 157 20.95 11.92 -20.75
CA GLY A 157 22.04 11.20 -21.43
C GLY A 157 22.84 10.26 -20.53
N ALA A 158 22.38 9.98 -19.31
CA ALA A 158 22.99 8.98 -18.45
C ALA A 158 22.71 7.56 -18.96
N ASP A 159 23.71 6.67 -18.87
CA ASP A 159 23.54 5.24 -19.16
C ASP A 159 22.94 4.55 -17.94
N ILE A 160 21.62 4.36 -17.96
CA ILE A 160 20.84 3.75 -16.88
C ILE A 160 20.47 2.28 -17.14
N GLN A 161 21.16 1.60 -18.07
CA GLN A 161 20.89 0.20 -18.35
C GLN A 161 21.06 -0.66 -17.09
N THR A 162 20.10 -1.55 -16.82
CA THR A 162 20.14 -2.51 -15.68
C THR A 162 20.28 -1.87 -14.29
N VAL A 163 19.93 -0.58 -14.15
CA VAL A 163 19.87 0.09 -12.85
C VAL A 163 18.70 -0.46 -12.03
N ARG A 164 18.95 -0.70 -10.73
CA ARG A 164 17.92 -1.17 -9.79
C ARG A 164 17.25 0.02 -9.10
N PHE A 165 15.98 0.28 -9.42
CA PHE A 165 15.18 1.40 -8.88
C PHE A 165 14.11 0.97 -7.87
N GLN A 166 14.09 -0.28 -7.37
CA GLN A 166 13.00 -0.74 -6.50
C GLN A 166 12.84 0.19 -5.28
N SER A 167 11.61 0.65 -5.04
CA SER A 167 11.26 1.61 -3.97
C SER A 167 11.98 2.95 -4.02
N ALA A 168 12.60 3.33 -5.14
CA ALA A 168 13.20 4.65 -5.31
C ALA A 168 12.13 5.74 -5.46
N LEU A 169 12.35 6.91 -4.84
CA LEU A 169 11.47 8.07 -4.98
C LEU A 169 11.93 8.90 -6.18
N MET A 170 11.17 8.87 -7.27
CA MET A 170 11.58 9.42 -8.57
C MET A 170 10.80 10.68 -8.99
N ASP A 171 10.21 11.40 -8.04
CA ASP A 171 9.43 12.60 -8.33
C ASP A 171 10.29 13.70 -9.00
N ASN A 172 9.80 14.26 -10.10
CA ASN A 172 10.46 15.34 -10.83
C ASN A 172 11.90 15.03 -11.33
N VAL A 173 12.25 13.75 -11.54
CA VAL A 173 13.52 13.39 -12.17
C VAL A 173 13.56 13.89 -13.62
N ILE A 174 14.65 14.54 -14.01
CA ILE A 174 14.85 15.14 -15.33
C ILE A 174 15.63 14.16 -16.19
N GLY A 175 15.21 13.93 -17.44
CA GLY A 175 16.01 13.20 -18.41
C GLY A 175 16.06 11.68 -18.26
N VAL A 176 15.15 11.08 -17.47
CA VAL A 176 14.91 9.63 -17.53
C VAL A 176 14.06 9.28 -18.76
N PRO A 177 14.57 8.47 -19.70
CA PRO A 177 13.71 7.57 -20.45
C PRO A 177 13.32 6.43 -19.49
N PHE A 178 12.10 5.89 -19.60
CA PHE A 178 11.53 4.79 -18.77
C PHE A 178 10.73 5.16 -17.51
N ARG A 179 9.53 5.68 -17.75
CA ARG A 179 8.30 4.88 -17.66
C ARG A 179 7.44 5.31 -18.85
N ASP A 180 6.96 4.40 -19.71
CA ASP A 180 5.87 4.76 -20.63
C ASP A 180 4.59 4.90 -19.79
N THR A 181 4.52 5.99 -19.03
CA THR A 181 3.28 6.49 -18.51
C THR A 181 2.50 7.09 -19.68
N PRO A 182 1.15 7.05 -19.64
CA PRO A 182 0.33 7.63 -20.69
C PRO A 182 0.70 9.10 -21.00
N GLU A 183 1.06 9.89 -19.98
CA GLU A 183 1.46 11.29 -20.13
C GLU A 183 2.81 11.46 -20.84
N ASN A 184 3.75 10.54 -20.60
CA ASN A 184 5.06 10.57 -21.21
C ASN A 184 5.01 10.12 -22.68
N ILE A 185 4.22 9.07 -22.99
CA ILE A 185 3.99 8.66 -24.38
C ILE A 185 3.30 9.79 -25.14
N LYS A 186 2.30 10.45 -24.52
CA LYS A 186 1.63 11.62 -25.10
C LYS A 186 2.60 12.76 -25.40
N ARG A 187 3.49 13.12 -24.47
CA ARG A 187 4.52 14.14 -24.71
C ARG A 187 5.48 13.79 -25.85
N ILE A 188 5.81 12.50 -26.02
CA ILE A 188 6.64 12.03 -27.14
C ILE A 188 5.87 12.17 -28.47
N ILE A 189 4.58 11.80 -28.48
CA ILE A 189 3.69 11.99 -29.63
C ILE A 189 3.57 13.48 -30.00
N ASP A 190 3.35 14.35 -29.01
CA ASP A 190 3.32 15.81 -29.21
C ASP A 190 4.65 16.34 -29.79
N GLY A 191 5.77 15.75 -29.37
CA GLY A 191 7.10 16.03 -29.92
C GLY A 191 7.25 15.61 -31.39
N PHE A 192 6.69 14.46 -31.78
CA PHE A 192 6.63 14.03 -33.17
C PHE A 192 5.77 14.97 -34.01
N ASP A 193 4.62 15.40 -33.52
CA ASP A 193 3.76 16.36 -34.22
C ASP A 193 4.48 17.68 -34.52
N GLN A 194 5.26 18.17 -33.55
CA GLN A 194 6.03 19.40 -33.74
C GLN A 194 7.16 19.22 -34.76
N GLN A 195 7.85 18.07 -34.78
CA GLN A 195 8.89 17.76 -35.77
C GLN A 195 8.32 17.58 -37.17
N ILE A 196 7.20 16.87 -37.30
CA ILE A 196 6.50 16.68 -38.57
C ILE A 196 6.05 18.02 -39.13
N LYS A 197 5.50 18.89 -38.28
CA LYS A 197 5.09 20.25 -38.67
C LYS A 197 6.26 21.10 -39.18
N ASP A 198 7.39 21.11 -38.46
CA ASP A 198 8.60 21.82 -38.89
C ASP A 198 9.12 21.32 -40.25
N LEU A 199 9.15 20.00 -40.45
CA LEU A 199 9.55 19.41 -41.73
C LEU A 199 8.55 19.74 -42.86
N GLN A 200 7.24 19.75 -42.58
CA GLN A 200 6.22 20.14 -43.55
C GLN A 200 6.32 21.63 -43.94
N ASP A 201 6.61 22.50 -42.99
CA ASP A 201 6.83 23.92 -43.26
C ASP A 201 8.10 24.11 -44.11
N ARG A 202 9.17 23.35 -43.85
CA ARG A 202 10.38 23.34 -44.70
C ARG A 202 10.15 22.82 -46.11
N VAL A 203 9.32 21.79 -46.27
CA VAL A 203 8.90 21.30 -47.61
C VAL A 203 8.14 22.40 -48.33
N ARG A 204 7.19 23.07 -47.67
CA ARG A 204 6.43 24.19 -48.25
C ARG A 204 7.35 25.36 -48.65
N ASP A 205 8.31 25.68 -47.80
CA ASP A 205 9.29 26.73 -48.09
C ASP A 205 10.12 26.36 -49.33
N ALA A 206 10.63 25.12 -49.40
CA ALA A 206 11.38 24.61 -50.56
C ALA A 206 10.53 24.58 -51.84
N GLU A 207 9.24 24.26 -51.77
CA GLU A 207 8.30 24.29 -52.89
C GLU A 207 7.96 25.72 -53.36
N SER A 208 7.98 26.71 -52.46
CA SER A 208 7.60 28.10 -52.74
C SER A 208 8.72 28.96 -53.35
N VAL A 209 9.98 28.51 -53.29
CA VAL A 209 11.12 29.27 -53.84
C VAL A 209 11.08 29.26 -55.37
N PHE A 210 10.52 30.32 -55.94
CA PHE A 210 10.53 30.57 -57.38
C PHE A 210 11.85 31.25 -57.80
N SER A 211 12.69 30.48 -58.51
CA SER A 211 13.65 30.90 -59.55
C SER A 211 14.77 31.94 -59.31
N VAL A 212 15.16 32.31 -58.08
CA VAL A 212 16.20 33.35 -57.89
C VAL A 212 17.56 32.86 -57.34
N THR A 213 17.66 31.66 -56.78
CA THR A 213 18.93 31.16 -56.20
C THR A 213 19.51 30.00 -57.01
N GLY A 214 20.83 30.03 -57.23
CA GLY A 214 21.59 29.15 -58.14
C GLY A 214 21.70 27.67 -57.75
N ALA A 215 20.73 27.11 -57.02
CA ALA A 215 20.57 25.67 -56.85
C ALA A 215 19.86 25.08 -58.08
N SER A 216 20.34 23.95 -58.59
CA SER A 216 19.70 23.31 -59.74
C SER A 216 18.34 22.74 -59.32
N GLU A 217 17.36 22.74 -60.24
CA GLU A 217 16.03 22.17 -59.99
C GLU A 217 16.09 20.71 -59.49
N ALA A 218 17.11 19.96 -59.92
CA ALA A 218 17.35 18.58 -59.47
C ALA A 218 17.77 18.50 -58.00
N GLU A 219 18.60 19.43 -57.51
CA GLU A 219 19.02 19.46 -56.09
C GLU A 219 17.85 19.79 -55.16
N ARG A 220 16.94 20.67 -55.61
CA ARG A 220 15.74 21.03 -54.85
C ARG A 220 14.72 19.88 -54.79
N GLN A 221 14.54 19.16 -55.89
CA GLN A 221 13.67 17.98 -55.94
C GLN A 221 14.20 16.85 -55.04
N GLU A 222 15.53 16.69 -54.96
CA GLU A 222 16.15 15.71 -54.05
C GLU A 222 16.00 16.13 -52.58
N GLU A 223 16.16 17.42 -52.24
CA GLU A 223 15.93 17.92 -50.88
C GLU A 223 14.48 17.72 -50.42
N ILE A 224 13.51 18.01 -51.30
CA ILE A 224 12.08 17.77 -51.01
C ILE A 224 11.83 16.28 -50.77
N ARG A 225 12.43 15.40 -51.58
CA ARG A 225 12.30 13.96 -51.44
C ARG A 225 12.87 13.46 -50.10
N GLU A 226 14.06 13.90 -49.71
CA GLU A 226 14.65 13.54 -48.42
C GLU A 226 13.80 14.01 -47.22
N LEU A 227 13.23 15.22 -47.31
CA LEU A 227 12.33 15.75 -46.27
C LEU A 227 11.03 14.94 -46.19
N GLN A 228 10.46 14.55 -47.33
CA GLN A 228 9.26 13.71 -47.40
C GLN A 228 9.50 12.30 -46.84
N ASP A 229 10.64 11.68 -47.17
CA ASP A 229 11.05 10.39 -46.61
C ASP A 229 11.19 10.47 -45.07
N LYS A 230 11.79 11.56 -44.56
CA LYS A 230 11.91 11.79 -43.11
C LYS A 230 10.56 11.98 -42.42
N ILE A 231 9.61 12.68 -43.06
CA ILE A 231 8.23 12.81 -42.57
C ILE A 231 7.55 11.45 -42.50
N SER A 232 7.72 10.60 -43.53
CA SER A 232 7.12 9.26 -43.58
C SER A 232 7.60 8.36 -42.43
N LEU A 233 8.91 8.38 -42.14
CA LEU A 233 9.52 7.61 -41.05
C LEU A 233 9.02 8.08 -39.68
N LEU A 234 8.88 9.40 -39.49
CA LEU A 234 8.35 9.96 -38.25
C LEU A 234 6.87 9.63 -38.05
N ASN A 235 6.05 9.63 -39.11
CA ASN A 235 4.64 9.23 -39.04
C ASN A 235 4.48 7.76 -38.63
N GLU A 236 5.30 6.86 -39.19
CA GLU A 236 5.25 5.44 -38.83
C GLU A 236 5.69 5.22 -37.37
N ALA A 237 6.76 5.88 -36.93
CA ALA A 237 7.22 5.82 -35.55
C ALA A 237 6.20 6.40 -34.55
N LYS A 238 5.49 7.47 -34.94
CA LYS A 238 4.41 8.07 -34.16
C LYS A 238 3.25 7.09 -34.01
N LYS A 239 2.80 6.46 -35.10
CA LYS A 239 1.70 5.49 -35.11
C LYS A 239 1.93 4.32 -34.15
N GLN A 240 3.12 3.74 -34.16
CA GLN A 240 3.48 2.65 -33.22
C GLN A 240 3.38 3.09 -31.75
N ARG A 241 3.66 4.36 -31.44
CA ARG A 241 3.55 4.91 -30.09
C ARG A 241 2.12 5.24 -29.70
N GLU A 242 1.29 5.67 -30.64
CA GLU A 242 -0.16 5.85 -30.43
C GLU A 242 -0.85 4.51 -30.12
N GLU A 243 -0.50 3.45 -30.85
CA GLU A 243 -1.00 2.09 -30.59
C GLU A 243 -0.57 1.59 -29.19
N GLY A 244 0.70 1.80 -28.82
CA GLY A 244 1.19 1.46 -27.47
C GLY A 244 0.54 2.29 -26.36
N LEU A 245 0.17 3.55 -26.63
CA LEU A 245 -0.58 4.39 -25.68
C LEU A 245 -1.99 3.86 -25.47
N ALA A 246 -2.68 3.48 -26.55
CA ALA A 246 -4.02 2.93 -26.50
C ALA A 246 -4.06 1.63 -25.68
N GLN A 247 -3.12 0.72 -25.93
CA GLN A 247 -3.00 -0.53 -25.16
C GLN A 247 -2.81 -0.28 -23.66
N LYS A 248 -1.93 0.67 -23.27
CA LYS A 248 -1.72 0.98 -21.85
C LYS A 248 -2.91 1.67 -21.18
N GLN A 249 -3.67 2.47 -21.93
CA GLN A 249 -4.90 3.06 -21.42
C GLN A 249 -6.00 2.02 -21.25
N GLU A 250 -6.08 1.05 -22.16
CA GLU A 250 -7.00 -0.07 -22.08
C GLU A 250 -6.68 -0.98 -20.89
N GLU A 251 -5.41 -1.34 -20.70
CA GLU A 251 -4.94 -2.12 -19.54
C GLU A 251 -5.27 -1.41 -18.20
N ALA A 252 -5.03 -0.11 -18.11
CA ALA A 252 -5.39 0.68 -16.92
C ALA A 252 -6.91 0.76 -16.69
N ALA A 253 -7.70 0.88 -17.77
CA ALA A 253 -9.15 0.90 -17.68
C ALA A 253 -9.71 -0.48 -17.27
N GLU A 254 -9.12 -1.56 -17.75
CA GLU A 254 -9.49 -2.92 -17.38
C GLU A 254 -9.19 -3.21 -15.90
N LEU A 255 -8.00 -2.80 -15.43
CA LEU A 255 -7.64 -2.86 -14.01
C LEU A 255 -8.68 -2.16 -13.13
N GLN A 256 -9.10 -0.97 -13.54
CA GLN A 256 -10.10 -0.18 -12.81
C GLN A 256 -11.47 -0.87 -12.82
N ARG A 257 -11.87 -1.51 -13.92
CA ARG A 257 -13.11 -2.29 -14.00
C ARG A 257 -13.05 -3.52 -13.10
N GLN A 258 -11.93 -4.24 -13.06
CA GLN A 258 -11.74 -5.39 -12.16
C GLN A 258 -11.86 -4.97 -10.69
N MET A 259 -11.25 -3.84 -10.32
CA MET A 259 -11.36 -3.29 -8.96
C MET A 259 -12.79 -2.88 -8.59
N GLN A 260 -13.53 -2.27 -9.52
CA GLN A 260 -14.94 -1.95 -9.30
C GLN A 260 -15.81 -3.21 -9.13
N ARG A 261 -15.55 -4.26 -9.91
CA ARG A 261 -16.24 -5.55 -9.76
C ARG A 261 -15.96 -6.17 -8.40
N LEU A 262 -14.72 -6.14 -7.93
CA LEU A 262 -14.35 -6.62 -6.58
C LEU A 262 -15.10 -5.84 -5.49
N GLU A 263 -15.13 -4.51 -5.59
CA GLU A 263 -15.87 -3.67 -4.63
C GLU A 263 -17.36 -4.01 -4.60
N GLN A 264 -17.98 -4.23 -5.76
CA GLN A 264 -19.37 -4.65 -5.84
C GLN A 264 -19.62 -6.01 -5.18
N ARG A 265 -18.71 -6.99 -5.38
CA ARG A 265 -18.81 -8.31 -4.76
C ARG A 265 -18.70 -8.23 -3.23
N THR A 266 -17.75 -7.45 -2.72
CA THR A 266 -17.60 -7.21 -1.27
C THR A 266 -18.85 -6.55 -0.68
N ARG A 267 -19.43 -5.56 -1.37
CA ARG A 267 -20.69 -4.92 -0.93
C ARG A 267 -21.87 -5.90 -0.92
N ARG A 268 -21.97 -6.83 -1.88
CA ARG A 268 -23.01 -7.88 -1.88
C ARG A 268 -22.83 -8.82 -0.69
N ALA A 269 -21.60 -9.23 -0.38
CA ALA A 269 -21.29 -10.06 0.78
C ALA A 269 -21.64 -9.36 2.11
N GLN A 270 -21.29 -8.07 2.24
CA GLN A 270 -21.69 -7.26 3.39
C GLN A 270 -23.21 -7.16 3.52
N LYS A 271 -23.92 -6.90 2.41
CA LYS A 271 -25.38 -6.83 2.42
C LYS A 271 -26.00 -8.15 2.86
N ALA A 272 -25.50 -9.28 2.37
CA ALA A 272 -25.99 -10.60 2.79
C ALA A 272 -25.77 -10.86 4.29
N LEU A 273 -24.65 -10.40 4.86
CA LEU A 273 -24.39 -10.44 6.31
C LEU A 273 -25.39 -9.56 7.08
N ILE A 274 -25.66 -8.34 6.61
CA ILE A 274 -26.65 -7.44 7.23
C ILE A 274 -28.06 -8.03 7.17
N ASP A 275 -28.46 -8.60 6.03
CA ASP A 275 -29.77 -9.25 5.88
C ASP A 275 -29.91 -10.45 6.85
N SER A 276 -28.82 -11.19 7.09
CA SER A 276 -28.80 -12.25 8.11
C SER A 276 -28.95 -11.71 9.53
N LEU A 277 -28.40 -10.52 9.82
CA LEU A 277 -28.49 -9.84 11.11
C LEU A 277 -29.91 -9.31 11.39
N ASP A 278 -30.60 -8.77 10.39
CA ASP A 278 -32.01 -8.35 10.51
C ASP A 278 -32.94 -9.54 10.81
N ASN A 279 -32.66 -10.71 10.24
CA ASN A 279 -33.38 -11.95 10.56
C ASN A 279 -33.14 -12.40 12.02
N VAL A 280 -31.91 -12.25 12.53
CA VAL A 280 -31.61 -12.50 13.94
C VAL A 280 -32.34 -11.51 14.85
N GLU A 281 -32.31 -10.23 14.51
CA GLU A 281 -32.90 -9.18 15.33
C GLU A 281 -34.43 -9.32 15.42
N THR A 282 -35.09 -9.68 14.33
CA THR A 282 -36.53 -9.97 14.33
C THR A 282 -36.88 -11.18 15.22
N ARG A 283 -36.07 -12.25 15.17
CA ARG A 283 -36.23 -13.42 16.08
C ARG A 283 -35.97 -13.05 17.54
N MET A 284 -34.94 -12.25 17.84
CA MET A 284 -34.67 -11.75 19.19
C MET A 284 -35.83 -10.91 19.74
N ARG A 285 -36.36 -9.96 18.96
CA ARG A 285 -37.50 -9.12 19.37
C ARG A 285 -38.77 -9.95 19.60
N ALA A 286 -38.99 -11.02 18.83
CA ALA A 286 -40.11 -11.94 19.06
C ALA A 286 -39.93 -12.73 20.37
N GLY A 287 -38.75 -13.33 20.58
CA GLY A 287 -38.43 -14.10 21.79
C GLY A 287 -38.45 -13.25 23.07
N SER A 288 -37.88 -12.04 23.02
CA SER A 288 -37.86 -11.12 24.16
C SER A 288 -39.26 -10.63 24.56
N ARG A 289 -40.13 -10.31 23.59
CA ARG A 289 -41.53 -9.94 23.88
C ARG A 289 -42.27 -11.09 24.55
N PHE A 290 -42.12 -12.30 24.03
CA PHE A 290 -42.76 -13.48 24.59
C PHE A 290 -42.22 -13.82 26.00
N ALA A 291 -40.92 -13.67 26.25
CA ALA A 291 -40.31 -13.85 27.57
C ALA A 291 -40.81 -12.83 28.60
N PHE A 292 -41.06 -11.59 28.18
CA PHE A 292 -41.63 -10.54 29.01
C PHE A 292 -43.09 -10.86 29.40
N PHE A 293 -43.93 -11.20 28.42
CA PHE A 293 -45.34 -11.54 28.67
C PHE A 293 -45.50 -12.80 29.53
N SER A 294 -44.69 -13.85 29.28
CA SER A 294 -44.70 -15.07 30.09
C SER A 294 -44.22 -14.83 31.53
N GLY A 295 -43.27 -13.91 31.73
CA GLY A 295 -42.83 -13.48 33.07
C GLY A 295 -43.88 -12.74 33.83
N LEU A 296 -44.54 -11.78 33.17
CA LEU A 296 -45.61 -11.01 33.78
C LEU A 296 -46.77 -11.93 34.16
N ALA A 297 -47.15 -12.88 33.28
CA ALA A 297 -48.12 -13.92 33.59
C ALA A 297 -47.69 -14.80 34.78
N GLY A 298 -46.44 -15.26 34.83
CA GLY A 298 -45.91 -16.05 35.95
C GLY A 298 -45.94 -15.28 37.27
N THR A 299 -45.56 -14.00 37.28
CA THR A 299 -45.62 -13.16 38.48
C THR A 299 -47.04 -12.88 38.96
N LEU A 300 -47.99 -12.72 38.03
CA LEU A 300 -49.40 -12.54 38.37
C LEU A 300 -50.02 -13.81 38.94
N VAL A 301 -49.67 -14.97 38.38
CA VAL A 301 -50.07 -16.28 38.91
C VAL A 301 -49.53 -16.46 40.33
N LEU A 302 -48.24 -16.21 40.57
CA LEU A 302 -47.65 -16.26 41.92
C LEU A 302 -48.29 -15.26 42.89
N ALA A 303 -48.62 -14.05 42.44
CA ALA A 303 -49.29 -13.06 43.28
C ALA A 303 -50.73 -13.49 43.63
N ALA A 304 -51.45 -14.10 42.69
CA ALA A 304 -52.75 -14.69 42.94
C ALA A 304 -52.67 -15.87 43.92
N ASP A 305 -51.62 -16.70 43.82
CA ASP A 305 -51.37 -17.82 44.73
C ASP A 305 -51.19 -17.32 46.18
N VAL A 306 -50.34 -16.30 46.36
CA VAL A 306 -50.12 -15.67 47.67
C VAL A 306 -51.41 -15.05 48.21
N ALA A 307 -52.20 -14.39 47.36
CA ALA A 307 -53.47 -13.79 47.75
C ALA A 307 -54.51 -14.84 48.17
N ILE A 308 -54.63 -15.95 47.45
CA ILE A 308 -55.56 -17.05 47.78
C ILE A 308 -55.18 -17.68 49.11
N ILE A 309 -53.88 -17.94 49.35
CA ILE A 309 -53.38 -18.51 50.60
C ILE A 309 -53.56 -17.55 51.79
N LEU A 310 -53.36 -16.25 51.58
CA LEU A 310 -53.49 -15.24 52.65
C LEU A 310 -54.95 -14.80 52.92
N SER A 311 -55.86 -14.98 51.97
CA SER A 311 -57.27 -14.56 52.10
C SER A 311 -58.03 -15.18 53.30
N PRO A 312 -57.91 -16.49 53.62
CA PRO A 312 -58.52 -17.05 54.82
C PRO A 312 -57.83 -16.60 56.11
N LEU A 313 -56.53 -16.30 56.07
CA LEU A 313 -55.79 -15.78 57.23
C LEU A 313 -56.23 -14.33 57.56
N TRP A 314 -56.44 -13.51 56.52
CA TRP A 314 -56.94 -12.14 56.68
C TRP A 314 -58.38 -12.09 57.19
N SER A 315 -59.26 -12.96 56.68
CA SER A 315 -60.65 -13.02 57.15
C SER A 315 -60.75 -13.51 58.59
N ALA A 316 -59.92 -14.47 59.00
CA ALA A 316 -59.87 -14.94 60.37
C ALA A 316 -59.30 -13.90 61.36
N TRP A 317 -58.27 -13.16 60.94
CA TRP A 317 -57.70 -12.06 61.72
C TRP A 317 -58.68 -10.90 61.91
N SER A 318 -59.38 -10.49 60.84
CA SER A 318 -60.34 -9.37 60.91
C SER A 318 -61.57 -9.64 61.78
N GLN A 319 -61.87 -10.92 62.04
CA GLN A 319 -62.92 -11.34 62.99
C GLN A 319 -62.41 -11.56 64.42
N GLY A 320 -61.13 -11.28 64.70
CA GLY A 320 -60.54 -11.36 66.04
C GLY A 320 -60.34 -12.78 66.59
N MET A 321 -60.24 -13.79 65.71
CA MET A 321 -60.06 -15.18 66.11
C MET A 321 -58.66 -15.44 66.70
N THR A 322 -58.56 -16.28 67.72
CA THR A 322 -57.27 -16.75 68.28
C THR A 322 -56.63 -17.77 67.33
N ALA A 323 -55.28 -17.85 67.31
CA ALA A 323 -54.54 -18.69 66.34
C ALA A 323 -54.99 -20.16 66.32
N ASP A 324 -55.31 -20.74 67.48
CA ASP A 324 -55.78 -22.12 67.59
C ASP A 324 -57.16 -22.35 66.93
N ALA A 325 -58.04 -21.36 66.96
CA ALA A 325 -59.36 -21.44 66.33
C ALA A 325 -59.29 -21.37 64.80
N VAL A 326 -58.32 -20.61 64.26
CA VAL A 326 -58.07 -20.52 62.81
C VAL A 326 -57.56 -21.85 62.26
N VAL A 327 -56.61 -22.48 62.96
CA VAL A 327 -56.06 -23.80 62.59
C VAL A 327 -57.17 -24.87 62.65
N TYR A 328 -58.00 -24.85 63.70
CA TYR A 328 -59.10 -25.81 63.84
C TYR A 328 -60.14 -25.70 62.70
N LEU A 329 -60.46 -24.49 62.24
CA LEU A 329 -61.46 -24.25 61.20
C LEU A 329 -60.95 -24.64 59.80
N LEU A 330 -59.67 -24.36 59.51
CA LEU A 330 -59.02 -24.73 58.25
C LEU A 330 -58.89 -26.25 58.08
N PHE A 331 -58.50 -26.98 59.14
CA PHE A 331 -58.21 -28.42 59.04
C PHE A 331 -59.40 -29.34 59.36
N ASN A 332 -60.33 -28.93 60.23
CA ASN A 332 -61.34 -29.86 60.78
C ASN A 332 -62.76 -29.63 60.23
N LYS A 333 -63.13 -28.42 59.80
CA LYS A 333 -64.52 -28.10 59.38
C LYS A 333 -64.78 -28.26 57.88
N LEU A 334 -63.74 -28.20 57.04
CA LEU A 334 -63.85 -28.28 55.58
C LEU A 334 -63.78 -29.72 55.03
N GLY A 335 -63.49 -30.72 55.86
CA GLY A 335 -63.42 -32.14 55.44
C GLY A 335 -62.44 -32.42 54.28
N PRO A 336 -62.47 -33.61 53.65
CA PRO A 336 -61.61 -33.96 52.51
C PRO A 336 -61.78 -33.04 51.29
N TRP A 337 -62.83 -32.21 51.27
CA TRP A 337 -63.07 -31.20 50.26
C TRP A 337 -62.09 -30.02 50.33
N SER A 338 -61.48 -29.72 51.49
CA SER A 338 -60.41 -28.72 51.61
C SER A 338 -59.19 -29.04 50.73
N VAL A 339 -58.82 -30.31 50.63
CA VAL A 339 -57.72 -30.79 49.76
C VAL A 339 -58.07 -30.54 48.29
N VAL A 340 -59.33 -30.76 47.91
CA VAL A 340 -59.80 -30.53 46.53
C VAL A 340 -59.86 -29.05 46.19
N PHE A 341 -60.33 -28.20 47.11
CA PHE A 341 -60.53 -26.76 46.83
C PHE A 341 -59.27 -25.91 47.00
N TYR A 342 -58.30 -26.33 47.80
CA TYR A 342 -57.09 -25.53 48.05
C TYR A 342 -55.81 -26.22 47.59
N VAL A 343 -55.64 -27.52 47.85
CA VAL A 343 -54.39 -28.22 47.51
C VAL A 343 -54.27 -28.49 46.02
N ILE A 344 -55.35 -28.94 45.35
CA ILE A 344 -55.31 -29.19 43.90
C ILE A 344 -55.03 -27.90 43.11
N PRO A 345 -55.72 -26.77 43.34
CA PRO A 345 -55.39 -25.52 42.66
C PRO A 345 -53.96 -25.04 42.96
N ALA A 346 -53.51 -25.11 44.21
CA ALA A 346 -52.15 -24.74 44.57
C ALA A 346 -51.08 -25.59 43.86
N VAL A 347 -51.28 -26.91 43.76
CA VAL A 347 -50.37 -27.80 43.01
C VAL A 347 -50.38 -27.49 41.52
N VAL A 348 -51.56 -27.25 40.92
CA VAL A 348 -51.68 -26.85 39.51
C VAL A 348 -50.96 -25.53 39.26
N LEU A 349 -51.10 -24.56 40.16
CA LEU A 349 -50.47 -23.24 40.02
C LEU A 349 -48.95 -23.29 40.19
N VAL A 350 -48.44 -24.13 41.10
CA VAL A 350 -46.99 -24.40 41.22
C VAL A 350 -46.44 -25.06 39.95
N LEU A 351 -47.16 -26.04 39.37
CA LEU A 351 -46.76 -26.67 38.11
C LEU A 351 -46.76 -25.68 36.94
N VAL A 352 -47.79 -24.83 36.83
CA VAL A 352 -47.85 -23.76 35.81
C VAL A 352 -46.69 -22.78 35.99
N SER A 353 -46.40 -22.36 37.23
CA SER A 353 -45.29 -21.47 37.54
C SER A 353 -43.93 -22.08 37.20
N ALA A 354 -43.73 -23.37 37.49
CA ALA A 354 -42.51 -24.10 37.15
C ALA A 354 -42.32 -24.23 35.62
N VAL A 355 -43.39 -24.51 34.87
CA VAL A 355 -43.37 -24.57 33.40
C VAL A 355 -43.06 -23.20 32.80
N LEU A 356 -43.70 -22.14 33.29
CA LEU A 356 -43.43 -20.77 32.85
C LEU A 356 -41.97 -20.38 33.12
N PHE A 357 -41.45 -20.67 34.31
CA PHE A 357 -40.06 -20.35 34.66
C PHE A 357 -39.04 -21.14 33.83
N TYR A 358 -39.34 -22.41 33.55
CA TYR A 358 -38.53 -23.23 32.64
C TYR A 358 -38.52 -22.65 31.22
N GLN A 359 -39.68 -22.25 30.70
CA GLN A 359 -39.81 -21.65 29.38
C GLN A 359 -39.10 -20.29 29.30
N GLN A 360 -39.19 -19.46 30.35
CA GLN A 360 -38.45 -18.21 30.45
C GLN A 360 -36.93 -18.39 30.42
N ARG A 361 -36.40 -19.37 31.18
CA ARG A 361 -34.97 -19.68 31.16
C ARG A 361 -34.49 -20.10 29.77
N LYS A 362 -35.27 -20.91 29.07
CA LYS A 362 -34.97 -21.33 27.70
C LYS A 362 -34.92 -20.14 26.73
N LEU A 363 -35.91 -19.24 26.81
CA LEU A 363 -35.96 -18.02 25.99
C LEU A 363 -34.79 -17.06 26.28
N LEU A 364 -34.41 -16.90 27.55
CA LEU A 364 -33.25 -16.09 27.93
C LEU A 364 -31.93 -16.66 27.37
N ALA A 365 -31.79 -17.99 27.33
CA ALA A 365 -30.65 -18.64 26.70
C ALA A 365 -30.62 -18.40 25.18
N GLU A 366 -31.77 -18.50 24.50
CA GLU A 366 -31.89 -18.18 23.07
C GLU A 366 -31.56 -16.72 22.77
N VAL A 367 -32.07 -15.76 23.55
CA VAL A 367 -31.76 -14.33 23.37
C VAL A 367 -30.27 -14.04 23.57
N ARG A 368 -29.63 -14.65 24.57
CA ARG A 368 -28.18 -14.52 24.80
C ARG A 368 -27.38 -15.09 23.64
N TYR A 369 -27.78 -16.25 23.12
CA TYR A 369 -27.16 -16.87 21.95
C TYR A 369 -27.23 -15.93 20.73
N TYR A 370 -28.41 -15.42 20.40
CA TYR A 370 -28.58 -14.50 19.28
C TYR A 370 -27.86 -13.15 19.44
N ALA A 371 -27.68 -12.66 20.67
CA ALA A 371 -26.91 -11.44 20.93
C ALA A 371 -25.41 -11.63 20.63
N VAL A 372 -24.85 -12.81 20.94
CA VAL A 372 -23.46 -13.17 20.57
C VAL A 372 -23.32 -13.26 19.05
N VAL A 373 -24.27 -13.92 18.38
CA VAL A 373 -24.30 -14.02 16.91
C VAL A 373 -24.31 -12.65 16.25
N LYS A 374 -25.17 -11.73 16.73
CA LYS A 374 -25.24 -10.35 16.23
C LYS A 374 -23.89 -9.65 16.30
N HIS A 375 -23.23 -9.72 17.46
CA HIS A 375 -21.94 -9.08 17.67
C HIS A 375 -20.85 -9.63 16.73
N GLN A 376 -20.82 -10.94 16.53
CA GLN A 376 -19.85 -11.58 15.63
C GLN A 376 -20.04 -11.13 14.17
N ILE A 377 -21.27 -11.07 13.68
CA ILE A 377 -21.57 -10.61 12.31
C ILE A 377 -21.13 -9.15 12.10
N GLU A 378 -21.32 -8.27 13.08
CA GLU A 378 -20.85 -6.87 13.03
C GLU A 378 -19.32 -6.79 12.96
N VAL A 379 -18.62 -7.58 13.76
CA VAL A 379 -17.14 -7.67 13.74
C VAL A 379 -16.66 -8.16 12.38
N PHE A 380 -17.33 -9.16 11.81
CA PHE A 380 -16.99 -9.71 10.51
C PHE A 380 -17.23 -8.75 9.34
N ALA A 381 -18.33 -7.99 9.38
CA ALA A 381 -18.57 -6.93 8.41
C ALA A 381 -17.44 -5.88 8.43
N GLY A 382 -16.97 -5.50 9.62
CA GLY A 382 -15.83 -4.60 9.79
C GLY A 382 -14.48 -5.19 9.33
N LEU A 383 -14.24 -6.48 9.58
CA LEU A 383 -13.02 -7.16 9.09
C LEU A 383 -12.99 -7.24 7.55
N LEU A 384 -14.14 -7.50 6.93
CA LEU A 384 -14.26 -7.53 5.48
C LEU A 384 -14.03 -6.14 4.86
N ASP A 385 -14.50 -5.08 5.53
CA ASP A 385 -14.25 -3.69 5.12
C ASP A 385 -12.76 -3.31 5.21
N ALA A 386 -12.09 -3.72 6.28
CA ALA A 386 -10.65 -3.54 6.45
C ALA A 386 -9.84 -4.32 5.41
N ALA A 387 -10.27 -5.55 5.07
CA ALA A 387 -9.65 -6.35 4.02
C ALA A 387 -9.78 -5.69 2.64
N GLN A 388 -10.94 -5.12 2.33
CA GLN A 388 -11.17 -4.38 1.09
C GLN A 388 -10.30 -3.13 0.99
N HIS A 389 -10.23 -2.34 2.06
CA HIS A 389 -9.35 -1.17 2.10
C HIS A 389 -7.88 -1.56 1.88
N THR A 390 -7.44 -2.67 2.45
CA THR A 390 -6.08 -3.19 2.24
C THR A 390 -5.87 -3.61 0.78
N ALA A 391 -6.84 -4.33 0.20
CA ALA A 391 -6.80 -4.80 -1.17
C ALA A 391 -6.81 -3.67 -2.21
N SER A 392 -7.46 -2.53 -1.92
CA SER A 392 -7.49 -1.35 -2.79
C SER A 392 -6.12 -0.66 -2.99
N GLY A 393 -5.15 -0.93 -2.12
CA GLY A 393 -3.79 -0.39 -2.23
C GLY A 393 -2.82 -1.29 -2.99
N TRP A 394 -3.29 -2.41 -3.57
CA TRP A 394 -2.43 -3.38 -4.26
C TRP A 394 -2.45 -3.13 -5.77
N ASP A 395 -1.28 -3.27 -6.40
CA ASP A 395 -1.11 -3.10 -7.86
C ASP A 395 -1.61 -4.33 -8.66
N ASP A 396 -1.97 -5.42 -7.99
CA ASP A 396 -2.42 -6.69 -8.59
C ASP A 396 -3.87 -7.02 -8.18
N PRO A 397 -4.85 -6.89 -9.10
CA PRO A 397 -6.25 -7.16 -8.84
C PRO A 397 -6.56 -8.62 -8.54
N HIS A 398 -5.82 -9.57 -9.14
CA HIS A 398 -6.03 -10.99 -8.88
C HIS A 398 -5.66 -11.30 -7.44
N ARG A 399 -4.51 -10.79 -7.00
CA ARG A 399 -4.06 -10.95 -5.62
C ARG A 399 -4.99 -10.23 -4.63
N ALA A 400 -5.45 -9.03 -4.98
CA ALA A 400 -6.43 -8.28 -4.19
C ALA A 400 -7.75 -9.07 -4.03
N SER A 401 -8.24 -9.66 -5.12
CA SER A 401 -9.44 -10.51 -5.12
C SER A 401 -9.25 -11.78 -4.31
N GLU A 402 -8.13 -12.49 -4.47
CA GLU A 402 -7.80 -13.71 -3.72
C GLU A 402 -7.76 -13.43 -2.22
N TYR A 403 -7.13 -12.33 -1.81
CA TYR A 403 -7.04 -11.94 -0.40
C TYR A 403 -8.41 -11.65 0.23
N VAL A 404 -9.27 -10.90 -0.46
CA VAL A 404 -10.64 -10.61 0.01
C VAL A 404 -11.47 -11.89 0.07
N HIS A 405 -11.35 -12.75 -0.95
CA HIS A 405 -12.03 -14.04 -1.01
C HIS A 405 -11.61 -14.99 0.11
N GLU A 406 -10.30 -15.13 0.35
CA GLU A 406 -9.78 -15.98 1.43
C GLU A 406 -10.20 -15.46 2.80
N THR A 407 -10.16 -14.13 2.99
CA THR A 407 -10.61 -13.49 4.23
C THR A 407 -12.09 -13.78 4.48
N PHE A 408 -12.93 -13.65 3.45
CA PHE A 408 -14.34 -13.98 3.56
C PHE A 408 -14.58 -15.45 3.87
N THR A 409 -13.88 -16.36 3.18
CA THR A 409 -13.99 -17.81 3.40
C THR A 409 -13.63 -18.18 4.84
N ARG A 410 -12.53 -17.64 5.38
CA ARG A 410 -12.13 -17.85 6.78
C ARG A 410 -13.17 -17.32 7.77
N ILE A 411 -13.71 -16.13 7.51
CA ILE A 411 -14.78 -15.54 8.32
C ILE A 411 -16.02 -16.45 8.32
N ARG A 412 -16.45 -16.92 7.15
CA ARG A 412 -17.59 -17.82 7.00
C ARG A 412 -17.37 -19.14 7.74
N ASP A 413 -16.21 -19.75 7.58
CA ASP A 413 -15.92 -21.06 8.17
C ASP A 413 -15.88 -20.98 9.70
N ASN A 414 -15.34 -19.88 10.25
CA ASN A 414 -15.40 -19.61 11.68
C ASN A 414 -16.84 -19.41 12.17
N LEU A 415 -17.67 -18.67 11.42
CA LEU A 415 -19.10 -18.52 11.72
C LEU A 415 -19.82 -19.86 11.73
N LEU A 416 -19.59 -20.71 10.73
CA LEU A 416 -20.19 -22.05 10.64
C LEU A 416 -19.73 -22.95 11.79
N GLN A 417 -18.46 -22.86 12.17
CA GLN A 417 -17.90 -23.65 13.27
C GLN A 417 -18.45 -23.22 14.64
N GLU A 418 -18.63 -21.92 14.86
CA GLU A 418 -19.11 -21.39 16.15
C GLU A 418 -20.65 -21.44 16.28
N LEU A 419 -21.39 -21.33 15.18
CA LEU A 419 -22.86 -21.20 15.18
C LEU A 419 -23.60 -22.46 14.68
N GLY A 420 -22.90 -23.38 14.00
CA GLY A 420 -23.46 -24.62 13.44
C GLY A 420 -24.51 -24.43 12.35
N ASP A 421 -25.16 -25.52 11.93
CA ASP A 421 -26.16 -25.58 10.85
C ASP A 421 -27.46 -24.78 11.13
N ALA A 422 -27.62 -24.27 12.35
CA ALA A 422 -28.81 -23.54 12.77
C ALA A 422 -28.87 -22.10 12.21
N PHE A 423 -27.79 -21.63 11.57
CA PHE A 423 -27.66 -20.26 11.09
C PHE A 423 -27.50 -20.17 9.56
N PRO A 424 -28.28 -19.33 8.86
CA PRO A 424 -28.09 -19.08 7.43
C PRO A 424 -26.88 -18.15 7.22
N VAL A 425 -25.70 -18.73 7.00
CA VAL A 425 -24.49 -17.99 6.61
C VAL A 425 -24.51 -17.75 5.09
N PRO A 426 -24.10 -16.57 4.58
CA PRO A 426 -23.99 -16.34 3.15
C PRO A 426 -23.01 -17.32 2.47
N ASP A 427 -23.40 -17.80 1.30
CA ASP A 427 -22.56 -18.70 0.50
C ASP A 427 -21.35 -17.95 -0.09
N VAL A 428 -20.23 -18.66 -0.30
CA VAL A 428 -19.05 -18.13 -1.00
C VAL A 428 -19.37 -17.82 -2.47
N SER A 429 -20.41 -18.43 -3.03
CA SER A 429 -20.94 -18.09 -4.35
C SER A 429 -21.41 -16.64 -4.50
N VAL A 430 -21.51 -15.86 -3.41
CA VAL A 430 -21.70 -14.40 -3.48
C VAL A 430 -20.52 -13.69 -4.18
N PHE A 431 -19.36 -14.34 -4.22
CA PHE A 431 -18.18 -13.90 -4.97
C PHE A 431 -18.07 -14.55 -6.37
N ASP A 432 -18.88 -15.58 -6.67
CA ASP A 432 -18.84 -16.30 -7.93
C ASP A 432 -19.79 -15.66 -8.95
N ASP A 433 -19.27 -15.43 -10.15
CA ASP A 433 -20.08 -14.98 -11.28
C ASP A 433 -20.71 -16.20 -11.95
N LYS A 434 -22.04 -16.30 -11.92
CA LYS A 434 -22.78 -17.06 -12.94
C LYS A 434 -23.38 -16.16 -14.01
N THR A 435 -22.96 -14.89 -14.07
CA THR A 435 -23.56 -13.89 -14.96
C THR A 435 -22.55 -12.83 -15.40
N ASP A 436 -21.49 -13.23 -16.11
CA ASP A 436 -21.00 -12.49 -17.29
C ASP A 436 -19.79 -13.19 -17.90
N GLY A 437 -19.80 -13.31 -19.23
CA GLY A 437 -18.80 -14.04 -20.00
C GLY A 437 -17.37 -13.57 -19.73
N SER A 438 -16.54 -14.52 -19.30
CA SER A 438 -15.09 -14.37 -19.31
C SER A 438 -14.57 -14.62 -20.73
N PRO A 439 -13.49 -13.95 -21.17
CA PRO A 439 -12.78 -14.31 -22.41
C PRO A 439 -12.19 -15.73 -22.38
N GLU A 440 -12.04 -16.33 -21.20
CA GLU A 440 -11.52 -17.69 -21.02
C GLU A 440 -12.49 -18.78 -21.53
N ASP A 441 -13.78 -18.46 -21.69
CA ASP A 441 -14.77 -19.40 -22.25
C ASP A 441 -14.79 -19.44 -23.80
N MET A 442 -13.98 -18.61 -24.48
CA MET A 442 -13.82 -18.70 -25.94
C MET A 442 -12.73 -19.69 -26.38
N GLU A 443 -11.79 -20.04 -25.51
CA GLU A 443 -10.68 -20.95 -25.88
C GLU A 443 -11.03 -22.44 -25.68
N ASN A 444 -12.12 -22.74 -24.96
CA ASN A 444 -12.54 -24.12 -24.66
C ASN A 444 -13.75 -24.60 -25.49
N LYS A 445 -14.14 -23.86 -26.52
CA LYS A 445 -15.23 -24.25 -27.45
C LYS A 445 -14.76 -24.72 -28.84
N GLU A 446 -13.47 -24.71 -29.12
CA GLU A 446 -12.93 -25.22 -30.41
C GLU A 446 -12.26 -26.61 -30.32
N SER A 447 -12.23 -27.27 -29.16
CA SER A 447 -11.59 -28.59 -29.01
C SER A 447 -12.55 -29.76 -28.77
N ALA A 448 -13.84 -29.60 -29.07
CA ALA A 448 -14.86 -30.66 -28.91
C ALA A 448 -15.61 -31.00 -30.20
N ASP A 449 -14.96 -30.79 -31.35
CA ASP A 449 -15.24 -31.53 -32.57
C ASP A 449 -13.89 -32.10 -33.06
N TRP A 450 -13.93 -33.31 -33.64
CA TRP A 450 -12.81 -34.17 -34.09
C TRP A 450 -12.42 -35.33 -33.15
N VAL A 451 -13.07 -36.45 -33.47
CA VAL A 451 -12.76 -37.89 -33.22
C VAL A 451 -13.31 -38.52 -31.95
#